data_AF-A0A8H7NUZ0-F1
#
_entry.id   AF-A0A8H7NUZ0-F1
#
_cell.length_a   1.000
_cell.length_b   1.000
_cell.length_c   1.000
_cell.angle_alpha   90.00
_cell.angle_beta   90.00
_cell.angle_gamma   90.00
#
_symmetry.space_group_name_H-M   'P 1'
#
loop_
_entity.id
_entity.type
_entity.pdbx_description
1 polymer ?
#
loop_
_entity_poly.entity_id
_entity_poly.type
_entity_poly.pdbx_seq_one_letter_code
_entity_poly.pdbx_strand_id
1 'polypeptide(L)' 'MDADKIMVLDTGRIVEYGKPSELLKNENGHLHALVKESGDVEKLYAMATGTGASAS' A
#
# COMPACT_ATOMS: atom_id res chain seq x y z
N MET A 1 2.22 4.05 6.40
CA MET A 1 2.18 4.58 5.04
C MET A 1 1.39 5.84 5.21
N ASP A 2 2.10 6.89 5.55
CA ASP A 2 1.62 8.25 5.79
C ASP A 2 1.51 9.05 4.47
N ALA A 3 1.48 8.35 3.34
CA ALA A 3 1.31 8.96 2.03
C ALA A 3 -0.17 9.21 1.75
N ASP A 4 -0.51 10.44 1.35
CA ASP A 4 -1.86 10.77 0.88
C ASP A 4 -2.25 9.92 -0.34
N LYS A 5 -1.27 9.64 -1.21
CA LYS A 5 -1.42 8.81 -2.42
C LYS A 5 -0.15 8.03 -2.71
N ILE A 6 -0.32 6.85 -3.28
CA ILE A 6 0.75 6.00 -3.81
C ILE A 6 0.62 5.97 -5.34
N MET A 7 1.76 5.95 -6.02
CA MET A 7 1.89 5.73 -7.46
C MET A 7 2.75 4.49 -7.68
N VAL A 8 2.19 3.47 -8.33
CA VAL A 8 2.94 2.28 -8.73
C VAL A 8 3.32 2.40 -10.19
N LEU A 9 4.60 2.21 -10.48
CA LEU A 9 5.16 2.25 -11.82
C LEU A 9 5.56 0.85 -12.25
N ASP A 10 5.19 0.48 -13.47
CA ASP A 10 5.73 -0.69 -14.17
C ASP A 10 6.22 -0.25 -15.54
N THR A 11 7.49 -0.58 -15.84
CA THR A 11 8.11 -0.33 -17.14
C THR A 11 7.92 1.13 -17.61
N GLY A 12 8.09 2.07 -16.66
CA GLY A 12 7.96 3.52 -16.90
C GLY A 12 6.54 4.05 -17.05
N ARG A 13 5.50 3.24 -16.77
CA ARG A 13 4.08 3.64 -16.84
C ARG A 13 3.42 3.56 -15.47
N ILE A 14 2.50 4.48 -15.20
CA ILE A 14 1.66 4.42 -14.00
C ILE A 14 0.65 3.30 -14.21
N VAL A 15 0.73 2.27 -13.37
CA VAL A 15 -0.21 1.14 -13.37
C VAL A 15 -1.23 1.25 -12.23
N GLU A 16 -0.89 1.93 -11.13
CA GLU A 16 -1.83 2.25 -10.04
C GLU A 16 -1.56 3.63 -9.46
N TYR A 17 -2.63 4.34 -9.09
CA TYR A 17 -2.55 5.62 -8.39
C TYR A 17 -3.77 5.83 -7.50
N GLY A 18 -3.57 6.10 -6.21
CA GLY A 18 -4.68 6.24 -5.25
C GLY A 18 -4.23 6.22 -3.80
N LYS A 19 -5.20 6.25 -2.87
CA LYS A 19 -4.87 6.15 -1.44
C LYS A 19 -4.33 4.74 -1.12
N PRO A 20 -3.36 4.62 -0.20
CA PRO A 20 -2.83 3.32 0.22
C PRO A 20 -3.93 2.32 0.62
N SER A 21 -4.89 2.77 1.43
CA SER A 21 -6.01 1.96 1.91
C SER A 21 -7.01 1.54 0.82
N GLU A 22 -7.08 2.27 -0.29
CA GLU A 22 -7.94 1.92 -1.43
C GLU A 22 -7.23 0.91 -2.33
N LEU A 23 -5.95 1.16 -2.63
CA LEU A 23 -5.15 0.28 -3.48
C LEU A 23 -4.94 -1.11 -2.84
N LEU A 24 -4.74 -1.20 -1.52
CA LEU A 24 -4.56 -2.48 -0.82
C LEU A 24 -5.81 -3.36 -0.74
N LYS A 25 -7.01 -2.81 -0.98
CA LYS A 25 -8.25 -3.59 -1.06
C LYS A 25 -8.34 -4.40 -2.34
N ASN A 26 -7.60 -4.03 -3.38
CA ASN A 26 -7.51 -4.82 -4.60
C ASN A 26 -6.51 -5.96 -4.38
N GLU A 27 -7.00 -7.16 -4.08
CA GLU A 27 -6.16 -8.35 -3.86
C GLU A 27 -5.35 -8.76 -5.12
N ASN A 28 -5.79 -8.33 -6.30
CA ASN A 28 -5.07 -8.51 -7.56
C ASN A 28 -4.25 -7.27 -7.96
N GLY A 29 -4.12 -6.29 -7.06
CA GLY A 29 -3.39 -5.05 -7.29
C GLY A 29 -1.88 -5.19 -7.11
N HIS A 30 -1.14 -4.30 -7.77
CA HIS A 30 0.33 -4.28 -7.74
C HIS A 30 0.83 -3.91 -6.35
N LEU A 31 0.22 -2.91 -5.71
CA LEU A 31 0.59 -2.56 -4.33
C LEU A 31 0.34 -3.73 -3.37
N HIS A 32 -0.77 -4.46 -3.54
CA HIS A 32 -1.08 -5.64 -2.72
C HIS A 32 -0.01 -6.72 -2.88
N ALA A 33 0.37 -7.04 -4.13
CA ALA A 33 1.41 -8.01 -4.42
C ALA A 33 2.76 -7.62 -3.79
N LEU A 34 3.19 -6.37 -3.97
CA LEU A 34 4.43 -5.86 -3.38
C LEU A 34 4.44 -5.94 -1.84
N VAL A 35 3.33 -5.60 -1.19
CA VAL A 35 3.20 -5.73 0.27
C VAL A 35 3.24 -7.20 0.69
N LYS A 36 2.55 -8.09 -0.02
CA LYS A 36 2.54 -9.53 0.27
C LYS A 36 3.94 -10.14 0.17
N GLU A 37 4.72 -9.74 -0.83
CA GLU A 37 6.08 -10.22 -1.05
C GLU A 37 7.11 -9.64 -0.07
N SER A 38 6.81 -8.51 0.57
CA SER A 38 7.74 -7.82 1.49
C SER A 38 8.00 -8.55 2.82
N GLY A 39 7.13 -9.50 3.21
CA GLY A 39 7.20 -10.18 4.51
C GLY A 39 6.65 -9.38 5.69
N ASP A 40 6.40 -8.08 5.53
CA ASP A 40 5.91 -7.15 6.58
C ASP A 40 4.43 -6.77 6.39
N VAL A 41 3.61 -7.72 5.92
CA VAL A 41 2.21 -7.49 5.49
C VAL A 41 1.41 -6.77 6.58
N GLU A 42 1.36 -7.30 7.80
CA GLU A 42 0.56 -6.75 8.89
C GLU A 42 0.93 -5.30 9.21
N LYS A 43 2.24 -5.02 9.30
CA LYS A 43 2.76 -3.68 9.59
C LYS A 43 2.37 -2.71 8.48
N LEU A 44 2.56 -3.09 7.22
CA LEU A 44 2.28 -2.25 6.05
C LEU A 44 0.78 -1.99 5.88
N TYR A 45 -0.07 -2.96 6.19
CA TYR A 45 -1.52 -2.81 6.25
C TYR A 45 -1.95 -1.84 7.35
N ALA A 46 -1.49 -2.03 8.59
CA ALA A 46 -1.81 -1.13 9.71
C ALA A 46 -1.37 0.31 9.44
N MET A 47 -0.21 0.43 8.78
CA MET A 47 0.35 1.68 8.30
C MET A 47 -0.51 2.36 7.23
N ALA A 48 -1.20 1.62 6.37
CA ALA A 48 -2.02 2.15 5.29
C ALA A 48 -3.47 2.46 5.71
N THR A 49 -3.98 1.77 6.73
CA THR A 49 -5.31 2.01 7.31
C THR A 49 -5.31 3.10 8.39
N GLY A 50 -4.15 3.69 8.70
CA GLY A 50 -4.01 4.69 9.77
C GLY A 50 -4.06 4.12 11.18
N THR A 51 -4.09 2.79 11.32
CA THR A 51 -4.13 2.09 12.62
C THR A 51 -2.74 2.03 13.29
N GLY A 52 -1.66 2.27 12.53
CA GLY A 52 -0.28 2.29 13.03
C GLY A 52 0.16 3.58 13.74
N ALA A 53 -0.68 4.61 13.84
CA ALA A 53 -0.38 5.88 14.49
C ALA A 53 -1.12 6.01 15.84
N SER A 54 -0.92 5.07 16.74
CA SER A 54 -1.30 5.18 18.16
C SER A 54 -0.44 4.22 18.99
N ALA A 55 0.87 4.46 18.99
CA ALA A 55 1.79 3.90 19.96
C ALA A 55 2.89 4.93 20.24
N SER A 56 2.49 6.03 20.87
CA SER A 56 3.33 6.95 21.64
C SER A 56 2.43 7.86 22.46
#